data_AF-A0AAW2X540-F1
#
_entry.id   AF-A0AAW2X540-F1
#
_cell.length_a   1.000
_cell.length_b   1.000
_cell.length_c   1.000
_cell.angle_alpha   90.00
_cell.angle_beta   90.00
_cell.angle_gamma   90.00
#
_symmetry.space_group_name_H-M   'P 1'
#
loop_
_entity.id
_entity.type
_entity.pdbx_description
1 polymer ?
#
loop_
_entity_poly.entity_id
_entity_poly.type
_entity_poly.pdbx_seq_one_letter_code
_entity_poly.pdbx_strand_id
1 'polypeptide(L)'
;KLSRVSPRPWLCTGDFNEICAKEKTSAPRPRGQIEEFRACLTHCQLTDLGYAGHRFTWSNHRETPDTVRVRLDRACATANWQAMFTNAQ
;
A
#
# COMPACT_ATOMS: atom_id res chain seq x y z
N LYS A 1 3.34 -16.01 -8.87
CA LYS A 1 3.01 -14.68 -9.40
C LYS A 1 1.89 -14.81 -10.39
N LEU A 2 0.80 -14.05 -10.23
CA LEU A 2 -0.36 -14.12 -11.12
C LEU A 2 -0.02 -13.71 -12.57
N SER A 3 0.98 -12.85 -12.75
CA SER A 3 1.55 -12.49 -14.05
C SER A 3 2.15 -13.66 -14.84
N ARG A 4 2.47 -14.78 -14.20
CA ARG A 4 2.91 -16.01 -14.90
C ARG A 4 1.74 -16.83 -15.46
N VAL A 5 0.53 -16.60 -14.96
CA VAL A 5 -0.68 -17.35 -15.31
C VAL A 5 -1.59 -16.52 -16.22
N SER A 6 -1.53 -15.19 -16.14
CA SER A 6 -2.31 -14.30 -17.00
C SER A 6 -1.58 -12.98 -17.27
N PRO A 7 -1.48 -12.53 -18.55
CA PRO A 7 -0.91 -11.24 -18.90
C PRO A 7 -1.89 -10.06 -18.70
N ARG A 8 -3.08 -10.33 -18.13
CA ARG A 8 -4.11 -9.30 -17.92
C ARG A 8 -3.63 -8.20 -16.97
N PRO A 9 -4.18 -6.99 -17.08
CA PRO A 9 -3.97 -5.91 -16.11
C PRO A 9 -4.55 -6.31 -14.75
N TRP A 10 -3.80 -6.09 -13.66
CA TRP A 10 -4.23 -6.42 -12.30
C TRP A 10 -4.17 -5.20 -11.39
N LEU A 11 -5.21 -5.09 -10.57
CA LEU A 11 -5.28 -4.23 -9.40
C LEU A 11 -5.43 -5.12 -8.17
N CYS A 12 -4.57 -4.92 -7.19
CA CYS A 12 -4.63 -5.55 -5.87
C CYS A 12 -4.96 -4.46 -4.86
N THR A 13 -6.14 -4.54 -4.24
CA THR A 13 -6.64 -3.51 -3.33
C THR A 13 -7.15 -4.13 -2.04
N GLY A 14 -7.04 -3.38 -0.94
CA GLY A 14 -7.52 -3.78 0.38
C GLY A 14 -6.47 -3.57 1.46
N ASP A 15 -6.73 -4.19 2.61
CA ASP A 15 -5.87 -4.12 3.80
C ASP A 15 -4.67 -5.07 3.66
N PHE A 16 -3.47 -4.51 3.58
CA PHE A 16 -2.22 -5.26 3.56
C PHE A 16 -1.65 -5.48 4.97
N ASN A 17 -2.17 -4.77 5.97
CA ASN A 17 -1.67 -4.69 7.33
C ASN A 17 -0.18 -4.28 7.45
N GLU A 18 0.38 -3.70 6.38
CA GLU A 18 1.79 -3.36 6.22
C GLU A 18 2.00 -1.91 5.75
N ILE A 19 3.18 -1.35 6.08
CA ILE A 19 3.54 0.03 5.70
C ILE A 19 4.75 0.08 4.77
N CYS A 20 4.72 1.00 3.80
CA CYS A 20 5.79 1.22 2.85
C CYS A 20 6.73 2.34 3.28
N ALA A 21 6.36 3.22 4.21
CA ALA A 21 7.19 4.35 4.65
C ALA A 21 6.80 4.83 6.06
N LYS A 22 7.11 6.09 6.39
CA LYS A 22 6.59 6.78 7.59
C LYS A 22 5.09 7.08 7.44
N GLU A 23 4.27 6.04 7.36
CA GLU A 23 2.81 6.08 7.19
C GLU A 23 2.06 5.74 8.49
N LYS A 24 2.74 5.92 9.62
CA LYS A 24 2.24 5.70 10.98
C LYS A 24 2.59 6.92 11.82
N THR A 25 1.65 7.40 12.64
CA THR A 25 1.88 8.59 13.49
C THR A 25 2.71 8.31 14.74
N SER A 26 2.76 7.05 15.19
CA SER A 26 3.60 6.62 16.31
C SER A 26 4.99 6.19 15.84
N ALA A 27 5.73 5.47 16.71
CA ALA A 27 6.97 4.79 16.36
C ALA A 27 6.84 3.99 15.04
N PRO A 28 7.86 4.07 14.15
CA PRO A 28 7.87 3.40 12.86
C PRO A 28 7.91 1.87 13.01
N ARG A 29 7.51 1.15 11.96
CA ARG A 29 7.75 -0.30 11.88
C ARG A 29 9.26 -0.57 11.74
N PRO A 30 9.73 -1.77 12.14
CA PRO A 30 11.09 -2.21 11.87
C PRO A 30 11.44 -2.04 10.38
N ARG A 31 12.66 -1.58 10.11
CA ARG A 31 13.11 -1.32 8.73
C ARG A 31 13.08 -2.57 7.85
N GLY A 32 13.48 -3.72 8.40
CA GLY A 32 13.43 -5.00 7.67
C GLY A 32 12.03 -5.37 7.21
N GLN A 33 11.01 -5.19 8.06
CA GLN A 33 9.60 -5.45 7.69
C GLN A 33 9.15 -4.56 6.51
N ILE A 34 9.50 -3.27 6.54
CA ILE A 34 9.18 -2.33 5.44
C ILE A 34 9.90 -2.76 4.14
N GLU A 35 11.16 -3.18 4.24
CA GLU A 35 11.95 -3.63 3.09
C GLU A 35 11.42 -4.93 2.49
N GLU A 36 11.01 -5.90 3.32
CA GLU A 36 10.38 -7.14 2.89
C GLU A 36 9.05 -6.88 2.17
N PHE A 37 8.20 -6.00 2.70
CA PHE A 37 6.95 -5.65 2.04
C PHE A 37 7.18 -4.99 0.67
N ARG A 38 8.13 -4.04 0.59
CA ARG A 38 8.54 -3.42 -0.69
C ARG A 38 9.13 -4.43 -1.68
N ALA A 39 9.91 -5.39 -1.18
CA ALA A 39 10.48 -6.47 -1.98
C ALA A 39 9.38 -7.38 -2.53
N CYS A 40 8.33 -7.66 -1.74
CA CYS A 40 7.16 -8.42 -2.18
C CYS A 40 6.42 -7.70 -3.31
N LEU A 41 6.12 -6.40 -3.17
CA LEU A 41 5.48 -5.61 -4.23
C LEU A 41 6.32 -5.58 -5.51
N THR A 42 7.63 -5.34 -5.38
CA THR A 42 8.59 -5.37 -6.50
C THR A 42 8.61 -6.74 -7.17
N HIS A 43 8.68 -7.83 -6.38
CA HIS A 43 8.65 -9.19 -6.89
C HIS A 43 7.36 -9.46 -7.67
N CYS A 44 6.23 -8.93 -7.21
CA CYS A 44 4.93 -9.07 -7.86
C CYS A 44 4.70 -8.09 -9.02
N GLN A 45 5.65 -7.18 -9.30
CA GLN A 45 5.50 -6.11 -10.30
C GLN A 45 4.25 -5.23 -10.04
N LEU A 46 3.97 -5.00 -8.75
CA LEU A 46 2.89 -4.15 -8.29
C LEU A 46 3.46 -2.83 -7.78
N THR A 47 2.87 -1.73 -8.23
CA THR A 47 3.21 -0.38 -7.76
C THR A 47 2.05 0.17 -6.97
N ASP A 48 2.30 0.70 -5.77
CA ASP A 48 1.31 1.45 -4.98
C ASP A 48 0.86 2.68 -5.78
N LEU A 49 -0.44 2.79 -6.05
CA LEU A 49 -1.04 3.90 -6.79
C LEU A 49 -1.09 5.19 -5.95
N GLY A 50 -0.87 5.08 -4.63
CA GLY A 50 -0.94 6.19 -3.70
C GLY A 50 -2.33 6.34 -3.08
N TYR A 51 -2.69 7.58 -2.78
CA TYR A 51 -3.96 7.92 -2.15
C TYR A 51 -4.38 9.33 -2.56
N ALA A 52 -5.69 9.55 -2.65
CA ALA A 52 -6.30 10.86 -2.77
C ALA A 52 -7.09 11.18 -1.48
N GLY A 53 -6.93 12.39 -0.94
CA GLY A 53 -7.59 12.80 0.31
C GLY A 53 -6.89 12.29 1.57
N HIS A 54 -7.61 11.62 2.46
CA HIS A 54 -7.09 11.18 3.75
C HIS A 54 -6.05 10.06 3.60
N ARG A 55 -4.81 10.35 4.05
CA ARG A 55 -3.69 9.40 4.00
C ARG A 55 -3.87 8.15 4.86
N PHE A 56 -4.51 8.26 6.00
CA PHE A 56 -4.63 7.17 6.97
C PHE A 56 -5.94 6.43 6.76
N THR A 57 -5.89 5.10 6.81
CA THR A 57 -7.05 4.23 6.59
C THR A 57 -7.47 3.51 7.87
N TRP A 58 -6.63 3.55 8.91
CA TRP A 58 -6.90 3.00 10.22
C TRP A 58 -6.53 3.97 11.35
N SER A 59 -7.30 3.94 12.44
CA SER A 59 -7.06 4.66 13.70
C SER A 59 -7.29 3.75 14.88
N ASN A 60 -6.53 3.93 15.97
CA ASN A 60 -6.80 3.24 17.23
C ASN A 60 -7.96 3.87 18.04
N HIS A 61 -8.56 4.95 17.54
CA HIS A 61 -9.68 5.67 18.15
C HIS A 61 -9.44 6.17 19.59
N ARG A 62 -8.17 6.35 19.99
CA ARG A 62 -7.82 6.98 21.26
C ARG A 62 -7.70 8.48 21.13
N GLU A 63 -7.95 9.19 22.23
CA GLU A 63 -7.76 10.63 22.32
C GLU A 63 -6.27 11.00 22.34
N THR A 64 -5.97 12.27 22.06
CA THR A 64 -4.60 12.78 22.13
C THR A 64 -4.09 12.76 23.57
N PRO A 65 -2.81 12.40 23.82
CA PRO A 65 -1.73 12.18 22.83
C PRO A 65 -1.63 10.73 22.30
N ASP A 66 -2.50 9.82 22.75
CA ASP A 66 -2.41 8.38 22.46
C ASP A 66 -2.98 7.97 21.09
N THR A 67 -3.45 8.92 20.29
CA THR A 67 -3.99 8.68 18.95
C THR A 67 -2.92 8.14 17.99
N VAL A 68 -3.13 6.93 17.47
CA VAL A 68 -2.31 6.32 16.44
C VAL A 68 -3.13 6.17 15.17
N ARG A 69 -2.59 6.69 14.05
CA ARG A 69 -3.17 6.54 12.72
C ARG A 69 -2.16 5.88 11.79
N VAL A 70 -2.64 4.99 10.92
CA VAL A 70 -1.82 4.19 10.00
C VAL A 70 -2.50 4.08 8.64
N ARG A 71 -1.71 4.03 7.56
CA ARG A 71 -2.19 3.63 6.23
C ARG A 71 -1.94 2.13 6.03
N LEU A 72 -3.00 1.33 6.13
CA LEU A 72 -2.94 -0.13 5.97
C LEU A 72 -3.57 -0.59 4.65
N ASP A 73 -4.59 0.14 4.19
CA ASP A 73 -5.24 -0.13 2.92
C ASP A 73 -4.49 0.55 1.77
N ARG A 74 -4.31 -0.21 0.69
CA ARG A 74 -3.60 0.25 -0.51
C ARG A 74 -4.27 -0.27 -1.75
N ALA A 75 -4.05 0.44 -2.85
CA ALA A 75 -4.33 -0.03 -4.20
C ALA A 75 -2.99 -0.13 -4.92
N CYS A 76 -2.59 -1.35 -5.28
CA CYS A 76 -1.34 -1.63 -5.98
C CYS A 76 -1.66 -2.25 -7.34
N ALA A 77 -1.10 -1.71 -8.42
CA ALA A 77 -1.44 -2.15 -9.76
C ALA A 77 -0.22 -2.48 -10.61
N THR A 78 -0.41 -3.37 -11.58
CA THR A 78 0.58 -3.64 -12.61
C THR A 78 0.69 -2.48 -13.61
N ALA A 79 1.84 -2.36 -14.30
CA ALA A 79 2.07 -1.26 -15.24
C ALA A 79 1.07 -1.20 -16.40
N ASN A 80 0.64 -2.36 -16.91
CA ASN A 80 -0.41 -2.44 -17.95
C ASN A 80 -1.79 -1.99 -17.43
N TRP A 81 -2.09 -2.16 -16.14
CA TRP A 81 -3.32 -1.62 -15.55
C TRP A 81 -3.27 -0.10 -15.49
N GLN A 82 -2.14 0.47 -15.04
CA GLN A 82 -1.93 1.93 -15.00
C GLN A 82 -2.02 2.56 -16.39
N ALA A 83 -1.48 1.89 -17.42
CA ALA A 83 -1.58 2.35 -18.81
C ALA A 83 -3.03 2.37 -19.34
N MET A 84 -3.93 1.52 -18.81
CA MET A 84 -5.34 1.51 -19.18
C MET A 84 -6.16 2.58 -18.43
N PHE A 85 -5.75 2.93 -17.21
CA PHE A 85 -6.46 3.86 -16.34
C PHE A 85 -5.53 5.01 -15.94
N THR A 86 -5.16 5.87 -16.88
CA THR A 86 -4.19 6.96 -16.67
C THR A 86 -4.66 8.03 -15.67
N ASN A 87 -5.97 8.11 -15.44
CA ASN A 87 -6.58 9.04 -14.48
C ASN A 87 -6.83 8.39 -13.11
N ALA A 88 -6.43 7.13 -12.92
CA ALA A 88 -6.49 6.48 -11.62
C ALA A 88 -5.26 6.90 -10.78
N GLN A 89 -5.32 8.13 -10.28
CA GLN A 89 -4.52 8.66 -9.17
C GLN A 89 -5.35 9.65 -8.36
#